data_AF-F5LE53-F1
#
_entry.id   AF-F5LE53-F1
#
_cell.length_a   1.000
_cell.length_b   1.000
_cell.length_c   1.000
_cell.angle_alpha   90.00
_cell.angle_beta   90.00
_cell.angle_gamma   90.00
#
_symmetry.space_group_name_H-M   'P 1'
#
loop_
_entity.id
_entity.type
_entity.pdbx_description
1 polymer ?
#
loop_
_entity_poly.entity_id
_entity_poly.type
_entity_poly.pdbx_seq_one_letter_code
_entity_poly.pdbx_strand_id
1 'polypeptide(L)'
;MKADFHENFMKITQNLTGPDRNPDEGGGHMYTDLHCHILPGLDDGAPDLEAALTMAEHAAASGISRVVATPHHGGAYDNEAPAVREAVELLQQALDRRGIALTVLPGHEIRVYDRLLDDLLDGRLCTLGGSRYLLLELPGGRVPGGFAELLHELGVRGIVPILAHPERSGEIQRRPELLREWMDGGLLLQVTAGALTGEYGRRMQAFALSLCRANAVHFLASDAHDVVVRKWHLADAYALAARKVGPEQVAAYRANAEYVARDEVIVPAVPAHKMSLSRALWPWPFNIRVKG
;
A
#
# COMPACT_ATOMS: atom_id res chain seq x y z
N MET A 1 16.59 -33.55 15.48
CA MET A 1 15.37 -32.99 14.84
C MET A 1 15.28 -31.44 14.93
N LYS A 2 16.41 -30.72 15.05
CA LYS A 2 16.48 -29.24 14.86
C LYS A 2 17.63 -28.82 13.91
N ALA A 3 18.45 -29.76 13.46
CA ALA A 3 19.58 -29.50 12.54
C ALA A 3 19.14 -29.52 11.06
N ASP A 4 18.18 -30.39 10.69
CA ASP A 4 17.78 -30.59 9.29
C ASP A 4 16.98 -29.44 8.67
N PHE A 5 16.33 -28.59 9.50
CA PHE A 5 15.53 -27.48 8.96
C PHE A 5 16.41 -26.31 8.51
N HIS A 6 17.53 -26.05 9.21
CA HIS A 6 18.43 -24.95 8.86
C HIS A 6 19.29 -25.29 7.63
N GLU A 7 19.70 -26.55 7.49
CA GLU A 7 20.42 -27.02 6.29
C GLU A 7 19.54 -27.05 5.04
N ASN A 8 18.27 -27.45 5.16
CA ASN A 8 17.34 -27.39 4.02
C ASN A 8 16.98 -25.95 3.64
N PHE A 9 16.87 -25.04 4.60
CA PHE A 9 16.62 -23.62 4.31
C PHE A 9 17.80 -22.97 3.58
N MET A 10 19.05 -23.28 3.97
CA MET A 10 20.25 -22.77 3.30
C MET A 10 20.48 -23.39 1.90
N LYS A 11 20.06 -24.63 1.67
CA LYS A 11 20.15 -25.26 0.34
C LYS A 11 19.10 -24.73 -0.64
N ILE A 12 17.93 -24.32 -0.15
CA ILE A 12 16.89 -23.69 -0.99
C ILE A 12 17.32 -22.27 -1.39
N THR A 13 18.00 -21.52 -0.51
CA THR A 13 18.49 -20.18 -0.84
C THR A 13 19.71 -20.18 -1.76
N GLN A 14 20.60 -21.18 -1.66
CA GLN A 14 21.79 -21.30 -2.53
C GLN A 14 21.47 -21.74 -3.98
N ASN A 15 20.35 -22.43 -4.21
CA ASN A 15 19.93 -22.84 -5.57
C ASN A 15 19.16 -21.75 -6.34
N LEU A 16 18.87 -20.60 -5.71
CA LEU A 16 18.21 -19.46 -6.35
C LEU A 16 19.19 -18.37 -6.82
N THR A 17 20.49 -18.51 -6.53
CA THR A 17 21.54 -17.59 -7.01
C THR A 17 22.36 -18.26 -8.11
N GLY A 18 21.89 -18.14 -9.35
CA GLY A 18 22.73 -18.35 -10.54
C GLY A 18 23.87 -17.32 -10.57
N PRO A 19 24.94 -17.57 -11.37
CA PRO A 19 26.16 -16.77 -11.31
C PRO A 19 25.88 -15.31 -11.69
N ASP A 20 26.41 -14.43 -10.85
CA ASP A 20 26.63 -12.98 -11.04
C ASP A 20 26.03 -12.39 -12.33
N ARG A 21 24.84 -11.82 -12.19
CA ARG A 21 24.43 -10.68 -13.01
C ARG A 21 23.95 -9.58 -12.08
N ASN A 22 24.75 -8.52 -12.03
CA ASN A 22 24.38 -7.25 -11.45
C ASN A 22 23.08 -6.78 -12.15
N PRO A 23 21.91 -6.68 -11.47
CA PRO A 23 20.64 -6.33 -12.11
C PRO A 23 20.57 -4.86 -12.55
N ASP A 24 21.55 -4.04 -12.14
CA ASP A 24 21.55 -2.58 -12.30
C ASP A 24 22.15 -2.08 -13.62
N GLU A 25 22.53 -2.97 -14.54
CA GLU A 25 23.06 -2.57 -15.85
C GLU A 25 22.02 -2.78 -16.97
N GLY A 26 21.09 -1.83 -17.09
CA GLY A 26 20.37 -1.58 -18.36
C GLY A 26 18.90 -2.02 -18.47
N GLY A 27 18.27 -2.53 -17.41
CA GLY A 27 16.83 -2.84 -17.41
C GLY A 27 16.04 -1.77 -16.67
N GLY A 28 15.17 -1.02 -17.36
CA GLY A 28 14.26 -0.07 -16.71
C GLY A 28 13.50 -0.75 -15.58
N HIS A 29 13.56 -0.20 -14.36
CA HIS A 29 12.83 -0.76 -13.24
C HIS A 29 11.33 -0.64 -13.49
N MET A 30 10.67 -1.79 -13.66
CA MET A 30 9.21 -1.86 -13.74
C MET A 30 8.64 -1.94 -12.32
N TYR A 31 7.75 -1.01 -11.99
CA TYR A 31 7.00 -0.99 -10.73
C TYR A 31 5.53 -1.33 -10.98
N THR A 32 4.93 -1.99 -9.99
CA THR A 32 3.48 -2.06 -9.79
C THR A 32 3.12 -1.14 -8.64
N ASP A 33 2.16 -0.25 -8.86
CA ASP A 33 1.57 0.57 -7.82
C ASP A 33 0.15 0.08 -7.49
N LEU A 34 -0.12 -0.15 -6.20
CA LEU A 34 -1.36 -0.79 -5.73
C LEU A 34 -2.42 0.21 -5.25
N HIS A 35 -2.09 1.50 -5.21
CA HIS A 35 -2.99 2.52 -4.67
C HIS A 35 -2.85 3.81 -5.49
N CYS A 36 -3.84 4.11 -6.33
CA CYS A 36 -3.89 5.34 -7.13
C CYS A 36 -5.32 5.70 -7.58
N HIS A 37 -5.60 7.01 -7.61
CA HIS A 37 -6.89 7.60 -7.97
C HIS A 37 -6.83 8.14 -9.42
N ILE A 38 -6.48 7.26 -10.36
CA ILE A 38 -6.27 7.61 -11.77
C ILE A 38 -7.56 7.63 -12.60
N LEU A 39 -8.66 7.06 -12.08
CA LEU A 39 -9.89 6.92 -12.87
C LEU A 39 -10.63 8.27 -12.98
N PRO A 40 -11.01 8.68 -14.20
CA PRO A 40 -11.55 10.00 -14.44
C PRO A 40 -12.95 10.15 -13.85
N GLY A 41 -13.14 11.17 -13.00
CA GLY A 41 -14.44 11.63 -12.53
C GLY A 41 -15.12 10.75 -11.47
N LEU A 42 -14.39 9.81 -10.85
CA LEU A 42 -14.95 8.91 -9.84
C LEU A 42 -14.77 9.42 -8.40
N ASP A 43 -13.70 10.15 -8.12
CA ASP A 43 -13.41 10.70 -6.79
C ASP A 43 -12.57 11.99 -6.87
N ASP A 44 -11.81 12.31 -5.82
CA ASP A 44 -10.90 13.46 -5.76
C ASP A 44 -9.56 13.26 -6.48
N GLY A 45 -9.43 12.18 -7.25
CA GLY A 45 -8.33 11.95 -8.18
C GLY A 45 -8.48 12.72 -9.50
N ALA A 46 -8.26 12.02 -10.62
CA ALA A 46 -8.34 12.61 -11.95
C ALA A 46 -9.76 13.18 -12.23
N PRO A 47 -9.94 14.48 -12.50
CA PRO A 47 -11.26 15.05 -12.76
C PRO A 47 -11.84 14.67 -14.13
N ASP A 48 -10.97 14.37 -15.10
CA ASP A 48 -11.34 14.04 -16.48
C ASP A 48 -10.30 13.13 -17.14
N LEU A 49 -10.62 12.68 -18.37
CA LEU A 49 -9.77 11.76 -19.13
C LEU A 49 -8.39 12.35 -19.46
N GLU A 50 -8.29 13.66 -19.75
CA GLU A 50 -6.98 14.25 -20.08
C GLU A 50 -6.07 14.32 -18.85
N ALA A 51 -6.63 14.60 -17.68
CA ALA A 51 -5.91 14.51 -16.41
C ALA A 51 -5.45 13.08 -16.12
N ALA A 52 -6.32 12.09 -16.31
CA ALA A 52 -5.98 10.67 -16.14
C ALA A 52 -4.83 10.23 -17.08
N LEU A 53 -4.87 10.66 -18.34
CA LEU A 53 -3.82 10.39 -19.33
C LEU A 53 -2.50 11.07 -18.96
N THR A 54 -2.56 12.32 -18.48
CA THR A 54 -1.38 13.03 -17.96
C THR A 54 -0.78 12.29 -16.76
N MET A 55 -1.60 11.82 -15.83
CA MET A 55 -1.15 11.01 -14.70
C MET A 55 -0.49 9.71 -15.16
N ALA A 56 -1.06 9.04 -16.17
CA ALA A 56 -0.52 7.80 -16.72
C ALA A 56 0.83 7.98 -17.43
N GLU A 57 1.00 9.07 -18.19
CA GLU A 57 2.27 9.43 -18.81
C GLU A 57 3.36 9.65 -17.75
N HIS A 58 3.03 10.38 -16.67
CA HIS A 58 3.92 10.57 -15.53
C HIS A 58 4.26 9.26 -14.82
N ALA A 59 3.27 8.37 -14.63
CA ALA A 59 3.48 7.06 -14.03
C ALA A 59 4.47 6.24 -14.86
N ALA A 60 4.22 6.09 -16.17
CA ALA A 60 5.07 5.36 -17.10
C ALA A 60 6.49 5.94 -17.16
N ALA A 61 6.63 7.25 -17.24
CA ALA A 61 7.93 7.94 -17.21
C ALA A 61 8.69 7.72 -15.90
N SER A 62 8.01 7.43 -14.79
CA SER A 62 8.63 7.11 -13.49
C SER A 62 8.98 5.63 -13.31
N GLY A 63 8.77 4.79 -14.34
CA GLY A 63 9.01 3.35 -14.30
C GLY A 63 7.83 2.52 -13.80
N ILE A 64 6.67 3.13 -13.55
CA ILE A 64 5.45 2.39 -13.20
C ILE A 64 4.85 1.80 -14.47
N SER A 65 4.76 0.47 -14.52
CA SER A 65 4.25 -0.27 -15.67
C SER A 65 2.85 -0.83 -15.44
N ARG A 66 2.43 -0.91 -14.17
CA ARG A 66 1.11 -1.37 -13.76
C ARG A 66 0.60 -0.55 -12.59
N VAL A 67 -0.68 -0.23 -12.64
CA VAL A 67 -1.44 0.43 -11.58
C VAL A 67 -2.66 -0.38 -11.26
N VAL A 68 -2.97 -0.54 -9.98
CA VAL A 68 -4.31 -0.85 -9.52
C VAL A 68 -4.99 0.48 -9.23
N ALA A 69 -6.02 0.81 -10.01
CA ALA A 69 -6.86 1.96 -9.76
C ALA A 69 -7.74 1.66 -8.54
N THR A 70 -7.67 2.52 -7.53
CA THR A 70 -8.35 2.34 -6.24
C THR A 70 -9.19 3.57 -5.91
N PRO A 71 -10.18 3.92 -6.76
CA PRO A 71 -11.06 5.03 -6.41
C PRO A 71 -11.74 4.76 -5.07
N HIS A 72 -12.09 5.83 -4.38
CA HIS A 72 -12.76 5.72 -3.09
C HIS A 72 -14.13 5.04 -3.21
N HIS A 73 -14.43 4.16 -2.26
CA HIS A 73 -15.78 3.66 -2.00
C HIS A 73 -16.12 3.79 -0.50
N GLY A 74 -17.31 4.31 -0.21
CA GLY A 74 -17.82 4.56 1.14
C GLY A 74 -17.65 6.02 1.57
N GLY A 75 -18.59 6.49 2.40
CA GLY A 75 -18.59 7.89 2.88
C GLY A 75 -19.18 8.85 1.84
N ALA A 76 -18.33 9.66 1.20
CA ALA A 76 -18.76 10.65 0.20
C ALA A 76 -18.86 10.09 -1.22
N TYR A 77 -18.32 8.90 -1.46
CA TYR A 77 -18.22 8.26 -2.77
C TYR A 77 -18.93 6.91 -2.77
N ASP A 78 -19.68 6.61 -3.83
CA ASP A 78 -20.44 5.36 -4.01
C ASP A 78 -20.13 4.76 -5.39
N ASN A 79 -18.83 4.60 -5.66
CA ASN A 79 -18.33 4.01 -6.90
C ASN A 79 -18.50 2.49 -6.83
N GLU A 80 -19.54 1.93 -7.45
CA GLU A 80 -19.73 0.48 -7.46
C GLU A 80 -18.76 -0.22 -8.44
N ALA A 81 -18.44 -1.48 -8.13
CA ALA A 81 -17.52 -2.31 -8.90
C ALA A 81 -17.81 -2.36 -10.41
N PRO A 82 -19.06 -2.44 -10.90
CA PRO A 82 -19.33 -2.40 -12.34
C PRO A 82 -18.86 -1.09 -13.00
N ALA A 83 -19.12 0.06 -12.37
CA ALA A 83 -18.70 1.37 -12.88
C ALA A 83 -17.18 1.51 -12.87
N VAL A 84 -16.51 1.00 -11.83
CA VAL A 84 -15.04 1.01 -11.77
C VAL A 84 -14.42 0.14 -12.86
N ARG A 85 -14.97 -1.05 -13.12
CA ARG A 85 -14.48 -1.92 -14.19
C ARG A 85 -14.67 -1.28 -15.56
N GLU A 86 -15.82 -0.67 -15.82
CA GLU A 86 -16.08 0.08 -17.06
C GLU A 86 -15.09 1.24 -17.22
N ALA A 87 -14.86 2.03 -16.17
CA ALA A 87 -13.91 3.14 -16.20
C ALA A 87 -12.46 2.67 -16.47
N VAL A 88 -12.05 1.53 -15.90
CA VAL A 88 -10.75 0.91 -16.17
C VAL A 88 -10.65 0.49 -17.64
N GLU A 89 -11.67 -0.16 -18.20
CA GLU A 89 -11.68 -0.57 -19.61
C GLU A 89 -11.57 0.64 -20.55
N LEU A 90 -12.34 1.70 -20.27
CA LEU A 90 -12.32 2.93 -21.05
C LEU A 90 -10.95 3.64 -20.98
N LEU A 91 -10.37 3.72 -19.78
CA LEU A 91 -9.04 4.30 -19.60
C LEU A 91 -7.97 3.46 -20.30
N GLN A 92 -7.98 2.13 -20.14
CA GLN A 92 -7.00 1.26 -20.80
C GLN A 92 -7.05 1.41 -22.32
N GLN A 93 -8.23 1.44 -22.92
CA GLN A 93 -8.37 1.68 -24.36
C GLN A 93 -7.80 3.04 -24.78
N ALA A 94 -7.94 4.08 -23.96
CA ALA A 94 -7.38 5.40 -24.24
C ALA A 94 -5.85 5.40 -24.15
N LEU A 95 -5.28 4.70 -23.16
CA LEU A 95 -3.83 4.49 -23.02
C LEU A 95 -3.25 3.75 -24.23
N ASP A 96 -3.90 2.66 -24.65
CA ASP A 96 -3.49 1.86 -25.79
C ASP A 96 -3.48 2.68 -27.09
N ARG A 97 -4.53 3.49 -27.32
CA ARG A 97 -4.61 4.39 -28.48
C ARG A 97 -3.50 5.45 -28.50
N ARG A 98 -3.04 5.91 -27.33
CA ARG A 98 -1.95 6.88 -27.20
C ARG A 98 -0.56 6.22 -27.10
N GLY A 99 -0.49 4.89 -27.06
CA GLY A 99 0.77 4.16 -26.93
C GLY A 99 1.44 4.34 -25.56
N ILE A 100 0.66 4.63 -24.51
CA ILE A 100 1.18 4.78 -23.14
C ILE A 100 1.34 3.38 -22.54
N ALA A 101 2.57 2.97 -22.25
CA ALA A 101 2.92 1.65 -21.73
C ALA A 101 2.58 1.50 -20.23
N LEU A 102 1.30 1.55 -19.89
CA LEU A 102 0.76 1.36 -18.54
C LEU A 102 -0.44 0.42 -18.58
N THR A 103 -0.41 -0.61 -17.72
CA THR A 103 -1.57 -1.49 -17.49
C THR A 103 -2.37 -1.00 -16.28
N VAL A 104 -3.69 -0.85 -16.43
CA VAL A 104 -4.60 -0.46 -15.35
C VAL A 104 -5.45 -1.66 -14.94
N LEU A 105 -5.47 -1.95 -13.65
CA LEU A 105 -6.29 -3.00 -13.03
C LEU A 105 -7.37 -2.36 -12.12
N PRO A 106 -8.56 -2.98 -12.00
CA PRO A 106 -9.59 -2.47 -11.11
C PRO A 106 -9.28 -2.76 -9.64
N GLY A 107 -9.76 -1.92 -8.74
CA GLY A 107 -9.66 -2.04 -7.29
C GLY A 107 -10.52 -0.97 -6.62
N HIS A 108 -10.57 -0.96 -5.30
CA HIS A 108 -11.13 0.14 -4.51
C HIS A 108 -10.19 0.48 -3.38
N GLU A 109 -10.18 1.74 -2.96
CA GLU A 109 -9.87 2.08 -1.57
C GLU A 109 -11.20 2.15 -0.81
N ILE A 110 -11.43 1.19 0.08
CA ILE A 110 -12.72 1.05 0.77
C ILE A 110 -12.61 1.66 2.16
N ARG A 111 -13.24 2.81 2.36
CA ARG A 111 -13.42 3.38 3.69
C ARG A 111 -14.31 2.46 4.51
N VAL A 112 -13.85 1.94 5.64
CA VAL A 112 -14.60 0.97 6.46
C VAL A 112 -15.96 1.53 6.92
N TYR A 113 -17.01 0.72 6.73
CA TYR A 113 -18.40 1.00 7.07
C TYR A 113 -19.18 -0.30 7.36
N ASP A 114 -20.35 -0.18 8.01
CA ASP A 114 -21.09 -1.33 8.57
C ASP A 114 -21.50 -2.38 7.53
N ARG A 115 -21.84 -1.96 6.30
CA ARG A 115 -22.32 -2.84 5.22
C ARG A 115 -21.22 -3.37 4.30
N LEU A 116 -19.95 -3.09 4.59
CA LEU A 116 -18.82 -3.44 3.73
C LEU A 116 -18.81 -4.92 3.35
N LEU A 117 -19.03 -5.81 4.32
CA LEU A 117 -19.00 -7.25 4.06
C LEU A 117 -20.15 -7.70 3.16
N ASP A 118 -21.35 -7.17 3.37
CA ASP A 118 -22.51 -7.48 2.52
C ASP A 118 -22.28 -6.98 1.09
N ASP A 119 -21.84 -5.73 0.93
CA ASP A 119 -21.56 -5.14 -0.38
C ASP A 119 -20.42 -5.85 -1.12
N LEU A 120 -19.44 -6.38 -0.39
CA LEU A 120 -18.40 -7.23 -0.96
C LEU A 120 -18.96 -8.54 -1.51
N LEU A 121 -19.86 -9.20 -0.77
CA LEU A 121 -20.49 -10.46 -1.17
C LEU A 121 -21.49 -10.28 -2.30
N ASP A 122 -22.17 -9.13 -2.35
CA ASP A 122 -23.10 -8.75 -3.43
C ASP A 122 -22.36 -8.33 -4.71
N GLY A 123 -21.03 -8.31 -4.71
CA GLY A 123 -20.21 -7.95 -5.87
C GLY A 123 -20.20 -6.45 -6.18
N ARG A 124 -20.58 -5.59 -5.22
CA ARG A 124 -20.57 -4.12 -5.35
C ARG A 124 -19.18 -3.52 -5.12
N LEU A 125 -18.24 -4.28 -4.57
CA LEU A 125 -16.87 -3.83 -4.27
C LEU A 125 -15.82 -4.57 -5.11
N CYS A 126 -14.74 -3.86 -5.47
CA CYS A 126 -13.56 -4.45 -6.10
C CYS A 126 -12.48 -4.78 -5.06
N THR A 127 -11.93 -5.99 -5.12
CA THR A 127 -10.59 -6.28 -4.59
C THR A 127 -9.52 -5.79 -5.55
N LEU A 128 -8.28 -5.68 -5.09
CA LEU A 128 -7.16 -5.19 -5.88
C LEU A 128 -6.84 -6.14 -7.04
N GLY A 129 -7.02 -5.69 -8.28
CA GLY A 129 -6.80 -6.48 -9.49
C GLY A 129 -7.67 -7.73 -9.61
N GLY A 130 -8.78 -7.82 -8.86
CA GLY A 130 -9.59 -9.04 -8.78
C GLY A 130 -8.93 -10.17 -7.98
N SER A 131 -7.89 -9.88 -7.21
CA SER A 131 -7.23 -10.84 -6.30
C SER A 131 -8.00 -11.02 -4.98
N ARG A 132 -7.44 -11.78 -4.05
CA ARG A 132 -7.94 -11.89 -2.68
C ARG A 132 -7.65 -10.68 -1.79
N TYR A 133 -6.90 -9.68 -2.27
CA TYR A 133 -6.43 -8.58 -1.45
C TYR A 133 -7.41 -7.40 -1.48
N LEU A 134 -7.81 -6.92 -0.29
CA LEU A 134 -8.79 -5.85 -0.12
C LEU A 134 -8.15 -4.63 0.55
N LEU A 135 -8.15 -3.47 -0.09
CA LEU A 135 -7.59 -2.24 0.48
C LEU A 135 -8.63 -1.51 1.32
N LEU A 136 -8.31 -1.31 2.60
CA LEU A 136 -9.18 -0.73 3.61
C LEU A 136 -8.61 0.60 4.11
N GLU A 137 -9.46 1.63 4.14
CA GLU A 137 -9.18 2.93 4.75
C GLU A 137 -9.92 3.08 6.08
N LEU A 138 -9.24 3.61 7.10
CA LEU A 138 -9.87 3.97 8.36
C LEU A 138 -10.65 5.28 8.28
N PRO A 139 -11.94 5.30 8.69
CA PRO A 139 -12.79 6.47 8.59
C PRO A 139 -12.28 7.65 9.42
N GLY A 140 -11.77 8.69 8.77
CA GLY A 140 -11.19 9.87 9.44
C GLY A 140 -9.96 9.52 10.28
N GLY A 141 -9.24 8.46 9.91
CA GLY A 141 -8.07 7.96 10.62
C GLY A 141 -8.37 7.39 12.02
N ARG A 142 -9.61 7.01 12.29
CA ARG A 142 -10.03 6.37 13.56
C ARG A 142 -10.40 4.92 13.34
N VAL A 143 -10.17 4.10 14.36
CA VAL A 143 -10.51 2.67 14.34
C VAL A 143 -12.00 2.52 14.64
N PRO A 144 -12.82 2.02 13.69
CA PRO A 144 -14.24 1.82 13.95
C PRO A 144 -14.46 0.69 14.95
N GLY A 145 -15.60 0.72 15.65
CA GLY A 145 -16.05 -0.44 16.42
C GLY A 145 -16.27 -1.63 15.50
N GLY A 146 -15.95 -2.84 15.95
CA GLY A 146 -16.11 -4.04 15.12
C GLY A 146 -14.96 -4.26 14.12
N PHE A 147 -13.90 -3.45 14.11
CA PHE A 147 -12.85 -3.57 13.10
C PHE A 147 -12.11 -4.91 13.19
N ALA A 148 -11.81 -5.41 14.39
CA ALA A 148 -11.14 -6.69 14.57
C ALA A 148 -12.02 -7.86 14.08
N GLU A 149 -13.32 -7.79 14.35
CA GLU A 149 -14.34 -8.72 13.89
C GLU A 149 -14.45 -8.71 12.36
N LEU A 150 -14.45 -7.53 11.73
CA LEU A 150 -14.39 -7.41 10.27
C LEU A 150 -13.15 -8.10 9.70
N LEU A 151 -11.97 -7.85 10.25
CA LEU A 151 -10.73 -8.49 9.79
C LEU A 151 -10.80 -10.02 9.92
N HIS A 152 -11.37 -10.53 11.01
CA HIS A 152 -11.60 -11.96 11.21
C HIS A 152 -12.53 -12.54 10.14
N GLU A 153 -13.68 -11.91 9.90
CA GLU A 153 -14.67 -12.36 8.92
C GLU A 153 -14.12 -12.35 7.49
N LEU A 154 -13.28 -11.37 7.14
CA LEU A 154 -12.54 -11.35 5.86
C LEU A 154 -11.58 -12.55 5.76
N GLY A 155 -10.81 -12.81 6.81
CA GLY A 155 -9.88 -13.94 6.87
C GLY A 155 -10.57 -15.30 6.73
N VAL A 156 -11.72 -15.50 7.39
CA VAL A 156 -12.55 -16.73 7.26
C VAL A 156 -12.99 -16.97 5.81
N ARG A 157 -13.17 -15.90 5.03
CA ARG A 157 -13.55 -15.96 3.60
C ARG A 157 -12.35 -16.03 2.65
N GLY A 158 -11.12 -16.10 3.16
CA GLY A 158 -9.90 -16.13 2.36
C GLY A 158 -9.53 -14.78 1.75
N ILE A 159 -10.12 -13.69 2.23
CA ILE A 159 -9.82 -12.32 1.80
C ILE A 159 -8.75 -11.76 2.72
N VAL A 160 -7.69 -11.19 2.13
CA VAL A 160 -6.54 -10.66 2.86
C VAL A 160 -6.65 -9.14 2.93
N PRO A 161 -6.94 -8.56 4.10
CA PRO A 161 -7.06 -7.12 4.23
C PRO A 161 -5.67 -6.45 4.17
N ILE A 162 -5.62 -5.32 3.47
CA ILE A 162 -4.50 -4.38 3.43
C ILE A 162 -4.99 -3.07 4.02
N LEU A 163 -4.36 -2.61 5.11
CA LEU A 163 -4.64 -1.29 5.67
C LEU A 163 -3.88 -0.22 4.90
N ALA A 164 -4.62 0.70 4.27
CA ALA A 164 -4.09 1.88 3.61
C ALA A 164 -3.54 2.87 4.64
N HIS A 165 -2.38 3.45 4.31
CA HIS A 165 -1.72 4.57 4.97
C HIS A 165 -1.93 4.67 6.50
N PRO A 166 -1.56 3.63 7.28
CA PRO A 166 -1.74 3.62 8.74
C PRO A 166 -1.01 4.79 9.43
N GLU A 167 -0.01 5.37 8.78
CA GLU A 167 0.69 6.58 9.22
C GLU A 167 -0.18 7.83 9.26
N ARG A 168 -1.31 7.88 8.54
CA ARG A 168 -2.28 8.99 8.60
C ARG A 168 -3.21 8.90 9.80
N SER A 169 -3.37 7.71 10.40
CA SER A 169 -4.23 7.52 11.57
C SER A 169 -3.59 8.05 12.85
N GLY A 170 -4.16 9.12 13.40
CA GLY A 170 -3.77 9.66 14.70
C GLY A 170 -4.04 8.70 15.87
N GLU A 171 -4.96 7.75 15.69
CA GLU A 171 -5.20 6.68 16.66
C GLU A 171 -4.10 5.62 16.62
N ILE A 172 -3.78 5.10 15.44
CA ILE A 172 -2.67 4.14 15.25
C ILE A 172 -1.33 4.76 15.67
N GLN A 173 -1.08 6.03 15.37
CA GLN A 173 0.13 6.71 15.84
C GLN A 173 0.24 6.75 17.37
N ARG A 174 -0.89 6.82 18.09
CA ARG A 174 -0.91 6.81 19.57
C ARG A 174 -0.89 5.40 20.14
N ARG A 175 -1.44 4.44 19.40
CA ARG A 175 -1.64 3.03 19.80
C ARG A 175 -1.12 2.05 18.74
N PRO A 176 0.17 2.09 18.38
CA PRO A 176 0.75 1.28 17.32
C PRO A 176 0.73 -0.23 17.65
N GLU A 177 0.55 -0.59 18.92
CA GLU A 177 0.37 -1.97 19.37
C GLU A 177 -0.87 -2.66 18.76
N LEU A 178 -1.90 -1.89 18.36
CA LEU A 178 -3.08 -2.41 17.67
C LEU A 178 -2.72 -3.11 16.36
N LEU A 179 -1.75 -2.56 15.63
CA LEU A 179 -1.31 -3.14 14.36
C LEU A 179 -0.78 -4.55 14.55
N ARG A 180 -0.12 -4.84 15.68
CA ARG A 180 0.46 -6.15 15.92
C ARG A 180 -0.60 -7.23 16.00
N GLU A 181 -1.65 -6.99 16.77
CA GLU A 181 -2.77 -7.94 16.91
C GLU A 181 -3.43 -8.23 15.57
N TRP A 182 -3.64 -7.20 14.76
CA TRP A 182 -4.25 -7.37 13.43
C TRP A 182 -3.32 -8.05 12.43
N MET A 183 -2.03 -7.74 12.46
CA MET A 183 -1.02 -8.39 11.61
C MET A 183 -0.85 -9.88 11.97
N ASP A 184 -0.90 -10.22 13.26
CA ASP A 184 -0.90 -11.63 13.72
C ASP A 184 -2.14 -12.37 13.19
N GLY A 185 -3.24 -11.65 12.94
CA GLY A 185 -4.45 -12.14 12.27
C GLY A 185 -4.44 -12.10 10.73
N GLY A 186 -3.34 -11.67 10.10
CA GLY A 186 -3.16 -11.65 8.65
C GLY A 186 -3.37 -10.30 7.96
N LEU A 187 -3.56 -9.19 8.71
CA LEU A 187 -3.59 -7.84 8.14
C LEU A 187 -2.21 -7.47 7.55
N LEU A 188 -2.22 -6.92 6.33
CA LEU A 188 -1.03 -6.33 5.71
C LEU A 188 -1.11 -4.81 5.75
N LEU A 189 0.04 -4.12 5.64
CA LEU A 189 0.13 -2.66 5.74
C LEU A 189 0.73 -2.03 4.49
N GLN A 190 0.09 -0.98 3.96
CA GLN A 190 0.59 -0.16 2.87
C GLN A 190 0.92 1.24 3.39
N VAL A 191 2.17 1.70 3.22
CA VAL A 191 2.60 3.08 3.57
C VAL A 191 2.65 3.94 2.32
N THR A 192 2.20 5.19 2.40
CA THR A 192 2.20 6.12 1.26
C THR A 192 3.61 6.64 0.98
N ALA A 193 4.00 6.67 -0.29
CA ALA A 193 5.30 7.13 -0.75
C ALA A 193 5.62 8.55 -0.26
N GLY A 194 4.69 9.49 -0.41
CA GLY A 194 4.81 10.87 0.07
C GLY A 194 5.03 10.98 1.59
N ALA A 195 4.40 10.11 2.38
CA ALA A 195 4.61 10.08 3.82
C ALA A 195 6.05 9.65 4.18
N LEU A 196 6.58 8.65 3.48
CA LEU A 196 7.94 8.15 3.69
C LEU A 196 8.99 9.18 3.24
N THR A 197 8.77 9.88 2.13
CA THR A 197 9.68 10.92 1.61
C THR A 197 9.58 12.24 2.38
N GLY A 198 8.51 12.43 3.17
CA GLY A 198 8.36 13.53 4.11
C GLY A 198 7.48 14.68 3.63
N GLU A 199 6.72 14.47 2.56
CA GLU A 199 5.78 15.43 1.97
C GLU A 199 4.73 15.90 2.98
N TYR A 200 4.24 14.99 3.82
CA TYR A 200 3.24 15.28 4.85
C TYR A 200 3.84 15.64 6.22
N GLY A 201 5.12 16.01 6.24
CA GLY A 201 5.82 16.51 7.41
C GLY A 201 6.54 15.46 8.25
N ARG A 202 7.46 15.95 9.09
CA ARG A 202 8.45 15.12 9.82
C ARG A 202 7.83 14.11 10.77
N ARG A 203 6.69 14.42 11.38
CA ARG A 203 6.03 13.52 12.33
C ARG A 203 5.51 12.26 11.63
N MET A 204 4.79 12.44 10.52
CA MET A 204 4.26 11.32 9.73
C MET A 204 5.41 10.51 9.12
N GLN A 205 6.43 11.18 8.60
CA GLN A 205 7.64 10.54 8.10
C GLN A 205 8.34 9.67 9.15
N ALA A 206 8.53 10.21 10.36
CA ALA A 206 9.20 9.47 11.44
C ALA A 206 8.42 8.21 11.83
N PHE A 207 7.08 8.28 11.79
CA PHE A 207 6.22 7.13 12.05
C PHE A 207 6.22 6.12 10.91
N ALA A 208 6.10 6.56 9.65
CA ALA A 208 6.24 5.68 8.49
C ALA A 208 7.59 4.92 8.50
N LEU A 209 8.70 5.61 8.77
CA LEU A 209 10.02 4.99 8.90
C LEU A 209 10.12 4.04 10.11
N SER A 210 9.40 4.29 11.20
CA SER A 210 9.41 3.39 12.35
C SER A 210 8.68 2.08 12.05
N LEU A 211 7.58 2.13 11.29
CA LEU A 211 6.88 0.93 10.79
C LEU A 211 7.79 0.12 9.86
N CYS A 212 8.50 0.75 8.91
CA CYS A 212 9.45 0.07 8.04
C CYS A 212 10.56 -0.63 8.84
N ARG A 213 11.17 0.08 9.81
CA ARG A 213 12.23 -0.47 10.68
C ARG A 213 11.75 -1.61 11.58
N ALA A 214 10.48 -1.61 11.95
CA ALA A 214 9.87 -2.68 12.72
C ALA A 214 9.51 -3.92 11.86
N ASN A 215 9.74 -3.86 10.55
CA ASN A 215 9.34 -4.88 9.58
C ASN A 215 7.82 -5.12 9.57
N ALA A 216 7.03 -4.06 9.78
CA ALA A 216 5.58 -4.12 9.81
C ALA A 216 4.93 -3.74 8.45
N VAL A 217 5.67 -3.01 7.61
CA VAL A 217 5.19 -2.56 6.29
C VAL A 217 5.32 -3.69 5.29
N HIS A 218 4.33 -3.81 4.40
CA HIS A 218 4.29 -4.84 3.35
C HIS A 218 4.36 -4.24 1.95
N PHE A 219 3.86 -3.00 1.80
CA PHE A 219 3.79 -2.29 0.53
C PHE A 219 4.17 -0.82 0.69
N LEU A 220 4.82 -0.27 -0.35
CA LEU A 220 4.85 1.16 -0.61
C LEU A 220 3.98 1.40 -1.85
N ALA A 221 3.11 2.41 -1.78
CA ALA A 221 2.23 2.78 -2.89
C ALA A 221 2.14 4.30 -2.97
N SER A 222 1.79 4.84 -4.14
CA SER A 222 1.80 6.29 -4.31
C SER A 222 0.68 7.01 -3.59
N ASP A 223 -0.54 6.46 -3.66
CA ASP A 223 -1.76 7.19 -3.31
C ASP A 223 -1.84 8.52 -4.11
N ALA A 224 -1.45 8.45 -5.39
CA ALA A 224 -1.43 9.59 -6.30
C ALA A 224 -2.84 9.99 -6.73
N HIS A 225 -3.11 11.29 -6.75
CA HIS A 225 -4.38 11.89 -7.17
C HIS A 225 -4.19 12.87 -8.34
N ASP A 226 -2.98 13.40 -8.52
CA ASP A 226 -2.65 14.35 -9.57
C ASP A 226 -1.14 14.37 -9.87
N VAL A 227 -0.69 15.26 -10.76
CA VAL A 227 0.74 15.41 -11.12
C VAL A 227 1.45 16.58 -10.44
N VAL A 228 0.76 17.34 -9.58
CA VAL A 228 1.19 18.62 -9.01
C VAL A 228 1.36 18.56 -7.48
N VAL A 229 0.32 18.17 -6.76
CA VAL A 229 0.23 18.13 -5.30
C VAL A 229 0.46 16.71 -4.79
N ARG A 230 -0.33 15.72 -5.21
CA ARG A 230 -0.24 14.33 -4.71
C ARG A 230 0.28 13.39 -5.80
N LYS A 231 1.62 13.34 -5.92
CA LYS A 231 2.34 12.64 -7.00
C LYS A 231 2.72 11.22 -6.64
N TRP A 232 3.18 10.49 -7.66
CA TRP A 232 3.60 9.09 -7.55
C TRP A 232 4.71 8.82 -6.53
N HIS A 233 5.80 9.60 -6.51
CA HIS A 233 6.97 9.52 -5.60
C HIS A 233 7.53 8.11 -5.27
N LEU A 234 7.14 7.07 -6.01
CA LEU A 234 7.34 5.69 -5.61
C LEU A 234 8.82 5.28 -5.75
N ALA A 235 9.48 5.72 -6.82
CA ALA A 235 10.93 5.53 -7.00
C ALA A 235 11.74 6.21 -5.89
N ASP A 236 11.38 7.43 -5.51
CA ASP A 236 12.04 8.17 -4.42
C ASP A 236 11.85 7.47 -3.07
N ALA A 237 10.63 6.97 -2.82
CA ALA A 237 10.30 6.21 -1.62
C ALA A 237 11.10 4.91 -1.55
N TYR A 238 11.21 4.15 -2.65
CA TYR A 238 12.06 2.95 -2.70
C TYR A 238 13.54 3.28 -2.49
N ALA A 239 14.06 4.33 -3.12
CA ALA A 239 15.45 4.75 -2.93
C ALA A 239 15.72 5.16 -1.48
N LEU A 240 14.79 5.87 -0.83
CA LEU A 240 14.90 6.24 0.58
C LEU A 240 14.80 5.00 1.49
N ALA A 241 13.85 4.10 1.24
CA ALA A 241 13.71 2.86 1.99
C ALA A 241 14.98 2.02 1.90
N ALA A 242 15.57 1.84 0.72
CA ALA A 242 16.80 1.09 0.53
C ALA A 242 17.94 1.62 1.41
N ARG A 243 18.06 2.95 1.54
CA ARG A 243 19.05 3.60 2.44
C ARG A 243 18.73 3.45 3.92
N LYS A 244 17.46 3.33 4.30
CA LYS A 244 17.01 3.39 5.72
C LYS A 244 16.82 2.02 6.35
N VAL A 245 16.40 1.04 5.56
CA VAL A 245 16.01 -0.30 6.03
C VAL A 245 16.61 -1.44 5.20
N GLY A 246 17.32 -1.11 4.12
CA GLY A 246 18.07 -2.06 3.31
C GLY A 246 17.37 -2.47 2.01
N PRO A 247 18.14 -2.91 1.00
CA PRO A 247 17.62 -3.26 -0.32
C PRO A 247 16.75 -4.54 -0.32
N GLU A 248 17.00 -5.49 0.59
CA GLU A 248 16.20 -6.71 0.71
C GLU A 248 14.74 -6.43 1.05
N GLN A 249 14.49 -5.50 1.99
CA GLN A 249 13.13 -5.13 2.37
C GLN A 249 12.42 -4.38 1.23
N VAL A 250 13.15 -3.56 0.47
CA VAL A 250 12.62 -2.91 -0.74
C VAL A 250 12.27 -3.94 -1.83
N ALA A 251 13.11 -4.95 -2.02
CA ALA A 251 12.82 -6.04 -2.94
C ALA A 251 11.55 -6.79 -2.53
N ALA A 252 11.35 -7.02 -1.23
CA ALA A 252 10.12 -7.62 -0.70
C ALA A 252 8.88 -6.74 -0.97
N TYR A 253 8.96 -5.42 -0.74
CA TYR A 253 7.83 -4.52 -1.06
C TYR A 253 7.44 -4.58 -2.54
N ARG A 254 8.43 -4.57 -3.43
CA ARG A 254 8.22 -4.65 -4.88
C ARG A 254 7.64 -6.01 -5.30
N ALA A 255 8.16 -7.11 -4.74
CA ALA A 255 7.67 -8.45 -5.02
C ALA A 255 6.23 -8.64 -4.54
N ASN A 256 5.92 -8.18 -3.32
CA ASN A 256 4.57 -8.23 -2.77
C ASN A 256 3.57 -7.48 -3.65
N ALA A 257 3.94 -6.34 -4.24
CA ALA A 257 3.07 -5.62 -5.18
C ALA A 257 2.73 -6.45 -6.42
N GLU A 258 3.71 -7.17 -6.98
CA GLU A 258 3.47 -8.12 -8.07
C GLU A 258 2.60 -9.30 -7.64
N TYR A 259 2.80 -9.82 -6.43
CA TYR A 259 2.00 -10.93 -5.90
C TYR A 259 0.52 -10.54 -5.76
N VAL A 260 0.22 -9.33 -5.27
CA VAL A 260 -1.16 -8.83 -5.23
C VAL A 260 -1.76 -8.78 -6.63
N ALA A 261 -1.05 -8.19 -7.59
CA ALA A 261 -1.55 -8.06 -8.96
C ALA A 261 -1.78 -9.40 -9.68
N ARG A 262 -1.21 -10.51 -9.18
CA ARG A 262 -1.33 -11.87 -9.74
C ARG A 262 -2.12 -12.84 -8.87
N ASP A 263 -2.69 -12.37 -7.76
CA ASP A 263 -3.31 -13.21 -6.72
C ASP A 263 -2.39 -14.31 -6.15
N GLU A 264 -1.09 -14.02 -6.04
CA GLU A 264 -0.12 -14.91 -5.40
C GLU A 264 -0.10 -14.69 -3.88
N VAL A 265 0.23 -15.75 -3.13
CA VAL A 265 0.26 -15.71 -1.66
C VAL A 265 1.49 -14.94 -1.17
N ILE A 266 1.26 -13.92 -0.34
CA ILE A 266 2.32 -13.27 0.43
C ILE A 266 2.52 -14.04 1.74
N VAL A 267 3.76 -14.41 2.03
CA VAL A 267 4.16 -14.89 3.36
C VAL A 267 4.81 -13.72 4.09
N PRO A 268 4.12 -13.09 5.06
CA PRO A 268 4.67 -11.95 5.78
C PRO A 268 5.94 -12.35 6.52
N ALA A 269 6.96 -11.49 6.47
CA ALA A 269 8.07 -11.62 7.38
C ALA A 269 7.59 -11.35 8.81
N VAL A 270 8.05 -12.12 9.79
CA VAL A 270 7.63 -11.96 11.19
C VAL A 270 7.99 -10.54 11.66
N PRO A 271 7.03 -9.71 12.11
CA PRO A 271 7.33 -8.40 12.67
C PRO A 271 8.28 -8.54 13.85
N ALA A 272 9.20 -7.59 14.03
CA ALA A 272 10.14 -7.68 15.15
C ALA A 272 9.37 -7.80 16.48
N HIS A 273 9.70 -8.80 17.29
CA HIS A 273 9.00 -9.17 18.54
C HIS A 273 8.84 -8.00 19.53
N LYS A 274 9.70 -6.98 19.36
CA LYS A 274 9.56 -5.64 19.87
C LYS A 274 9.08 -4.72 18.74
N MET A 275 7.77 -4.60 18.53
CA MET A 275 7.19 -3.27 18.25
C MET A 275 7.28 -2.38 19.52
N SER A 276 8.42 -2.45 20.23
CA SER A 276 8.79 -1.47 21.22
C SER A 276 9.29 -0.29 20.41
N LEU A 277 8.38 0.63 20.10
CA LEU A 277 8.74 1.99 19.77
C LEU A 277 9.28 2.61 21.06
N SER A 278 10.50 2.21 21.41
CA SER A 278 11.13 2.50 22.69
C SER A 278 11.37 4.00 22.79
N ARG A 279 10.43 4.77 23.38
CA ARG A 279 10.60 6.14 23.90
C ARG A 279 11.31 7.17 22.99
N ALA A 280 11.60 6.85 21.73
CA ALA A 280 12.42 7.64 20.82
C ALA A 280 11.70 8.90 20.31
N LEU A 281 10.50 9.16 20.85
CA LEU A 281 9.71 10.35 20.60
C LEU A 281 9.55 11.25 21.85
N TRP A 282 10.21 11.00 22.99
CA TRP A 282 10.26 12.00 24.08
C TRP A 282 11.52 11.81 24.96
N PRO A 283 12.39 12.84 25.13
CA PRO A 283 11.93 14.13 25.66
C PRO A 283 12.51 15.41 25.00
N TRP A 284 11.81 16.53 25.27
CA TRP A 284 12.32 17.91 25.53
C TRP A 284 12.21 19.00 24.42
N PRO A 285 11.90 20.29 24.77
CA PRO A 285 10.97 20.83 25.77
C PRO A 285 9.90 21.79 25.19
N PHE A 286 8.75 21.88 25.87
CA PHE A 286 8.07 23.17 26.03
C PHE A 286 8.04 23.53 27.51
N ASN A 287 8.82 24.55 27.84
CA ASN A 287 8.75 25.29 29.09
C ASN A 287 7.56 26.25 28.96
N ILE A 288 6.36 25.83 29.36
CA ILE A 288 5.24 26.75 29.54
C ILE A 288 5.30 27.26 30.97
N ARG A 289 5.96 28.42 31.14
CA ARG A 289 5.70 29.30 32.28
C ARG A 289 4.26 29.77 32.16
N VAL A 290 3.39 29.27 33.02
CA VAL A 290 2.13 29.95 33.31
C VAL A 290 2.50 31.21 34.09
N LYS A 291 2.22 32.38 33.51
CA LYS A 291 2.27 33.66 34.22
C LYS A 291 1.15 33.65 35.27
N GLY A 292 1.53 33.71 36.54
CA GLY A 292 0.77 34.42 37.57
C GLY A 292 1.28 35.85 37.65
#